data_AF-A0A7Y1CGW1-F1
#
_entry.id   AF-A0A7Y1CGW1-F1
#
_cell.length_a   1.000
_cell.length_b   1.000
_cell.length_c   1.000
_cell.angle_alpha   90.00
_cell.angle_beta   90.00
_cell.angle_gamma   90.00
#
_symmetry.space_group_name_H-M   'P 1'
#
loop_
_entity.id
_entity.type
_entity.pdbx_description
1 polymer ?
#
loop_
_entity_poly.entity_id
_entity_poly.type
_entity_poly.pdbx_seq_one_letter_code
_entity_poly.pdbx_strand_id
1 'polypeptide(L)'
;MNNPGLFQARWNLGKLVLCNLLPLALLGFWLWPTGQMYCLMFDEWLFRHLNTPLATNSTWLHIWAVASLRPFDIVVGLIMLGLLIRGDWVFKAVDVRRAFFGFLSILILMVVIRALFSKLVALMNWQHNSPSMVLEGAVHMSDYFPGWEKTWELKDRSSQSFPGDHASVLLIWGLFMGMFSRSVGQFLIVWGLTLLFMMPRLVAGAHWGQDDYIGGVLLAVLALGWGYYTPYAARMSNFLLRLTHPLFKLMTRMPVLSRMSVVRSSSLLR
;
A
#
# COMPACT_ATOMS: atom_id res chain seq x y z
N MET A 1 -2.55 30.49 -19.45
CA MET A 1 -2.09 29.97 -18.16
C MET A 1 -3.13 29.01 -17.62
N ASN A 2 -2.99 27.72 -17.88
CA ASN A 2 -3.80 26.65 -17.26
C ASN A 2 -2.89 25.43 -17.20
N ASN A 3 -2.03 25.36 -16.19
CA ASN A 3 -1.39 24.10 -15.85
C ASN A 3 -2.52 23.27 -15.22
N PRO A 4 -3.07 22.23 -15.87
CA PRO A 4 -4.02 21.37 -15.19
C PRO A 4 -3.24 20.76 -14.04
N GLY A 5 -3.45 21.26 -12.83
CA GLY A 5 -2.67 20.84 -11.66
C GLY A 5 -2.70 19.33 -11.52
N LEU A 6 -1.68 18.76 -10.86
CA LEU A 6 -1.50 17.32 -10.64
C LEU A 6 -2.81 16.57 -10.29
N PHE A 7 -3.71 17.24 -9.55
CA PHE A 7 -5.08 16.82 -9.30
C PHE A 7 -6.08 17.78 -9.92
N GLN A 8 -7.07 17.24 -10.62
CA GLN A 8 -8.16 18.00 -11.22
C GLN A 8 -9.38 17.97 -10.29
N ALA A 9 -9.98 19.13 -10.04
CA ALA A 9 -11.18 19.24 -9.20
C ALA A 9 -12.47 18.91 -10.00
N ARG A 10 -12.44 17.82 -10.79
CA ARG A 10 -13.55 17.37 -11.63
C ARG A 10 -13.80 15.88 -11.45
N TRP A 11 -15.03 15.46 -11.69
CA TRP A 11 -15.38 14.05 -11.73
C TRP A 11 -14.88 13.40 -13.02
N ASN A 12 -14.29 12.22 -12.90
CA ASN A 12 -14.07 11.31 -14.01
C ASN A 12 -14.92 10.05 -13.79
N LEU A 13 -16.19 10.15 -14.16
CA LEU A 13 -17.18 9.10 -13.87
C LEU A 13 -16.81 7.76 -14.52
N GLY A 14 -16.28 7.76 -15.75
CA GLY A 14 -15.89 6.52 -16.43
C GLY A 14 -14.80 5.76 -15.66
N LYS A 15 -13.73 6.45 -15.27
CA LYS A 15 -12.66 5.82 -14.48
C LYS A 15 -13.09 5.50 -13.05
N LEU A 16 -13.97 6.31 -12.45
CA LEU A 16 -14.54 6.02 -11.15
C LEU A 16 -15.40 4.75 -11.18
N VAL A 17 -16.25 4.59 -12.20
CA VAL A 17 -17.05 3.37 -12.42
C VAL A 17 -16.13 2.17 -12.53
N LEU A 18 -15.06 2.25 -13.33
CA LEU A 18 -14.07 1.17 -13.42
C LEU A 18 -13.43 0.84 -12.05
N CYS A 19 -13.05 1.85 -11.27
CA CYS A 19 -12.48 1.67 -9.93
C CYS A 19 -13.48 1.09 -8.91
N ASN A 20 -14.78 1.07 -9.18
CA ASN A 20 -15.76 0.40 -8.34
C ASN A 20 -16.10 -1.00 -8.89
N LEU A 21 -16.33 -1.11 -10.20
CA LEU A 21 -16.70 -2.39 -10.83
C LEU A 21 -15.58 -3.42 -10.75
N LEU A 22 -14.32 -3.04 -10.95
CA LEU A 22 -13.20 -3.98 -10.90
C LEU A 22 -13.06 -4.64 -9.51
N PRO A 23 -12.98 -3.89 -8.39
CA PRO A 23 -12.99 -4.48 -7.06
C PRO A 23 -14.23 -5.32 -6.74
N LEU A 24 -15.41 -4.86 -7.15
CA LEU A 24 -16.65 -5.60 -6.91
C LEU A 24 -16.71 -6.90 -7.72
N ALA A 25 -16.18 -6.91 -8.95
CA ALA A 25 -16.08 -8.11 -9.75
C ALA A 25 -15.07 -9.10 -9.15
N LEU A 26 -13.92 -8.63 -8.66
CA LEU A 26 -12.95 -9.48 -7.94
C LEU A 26 -13.56 -10.07 -6.66
N LEU A 27 -14.26 -9.26 -5.87
CA LEU A 27 -14.94 -9.73 -4.67
C LEU A 27 -16.07 -10.71 -5.04
N GLY A 28 -16.84 -10.45 -6.09
CA GLY A 28 -17.88 -11.37 -6.57
C GLY A 28 -17.30 -12.70 -7.07
N PHE A 29 -16.16 -12.66 -7.77
CA PHE A 29 -15.42 -13.86 -8.15
C PHE A 29 -14.96 -14.66 -6.92
N TRP A 30 -14.40 -13.97 -5.92
CA TRP A 30 -13.96 -14.60 -4.68
C TRP A 30 -15.11 -15.19 -3.85
N LEU A 31 -16.26 -14.52 -3.80
CA LEU A 31 -17.44 -15.01 -3.06
C LEU A 31 -18.16 -16.15 -3.79
N TRP A 32 -17.89 -16.36 -5.08
CA TRP A 32 -18.45 -17.47 -5.84
C TRP A 32 -17.70 -18.77 -5.48
N PRO A 33 -18.38 -19.87 -5.08
CA PRO A 33 -17.70 -21.07 -4.59
C PRO A 33 -16.61 -21.64 -5.51
N THR A 34 -16.84 -21.61 -6.83
CA THR A 34 -15.86 -22.08 -7.80
C THR A 34 -14.66 -21.13 -7.91
N GLY A 35 -14.92 -19.81 -7.89
CA GLY A 35 -13.84 -18.82 -7.86
C GLY A 35 -13.02 -18.97 -6.58
N GLN A 36 -13.67 -19.20 -5.45
CA GLN A 36 -12.95 -19.39 -4.19
C GLN A 36 -12.08 -20.64 -4.18
N MET A 37 -12.58 -21.74 -4.75
CA MET A 37 -11.80 -22.95 -4.90
C MET A 37 -10.52 -22.71 -5.71
N TYR A 38 -10.61 -21.95 -6.82
CA TYR A 38 -9.42 -21.60 -7.61
C TYR A 38 -8.44 -20.71 -6.84
N CYS A 39 -8.93 -19.71 -6.10
CA CYS A 39 -8.11 -18.88 -5.22
C CYS A 39 -7.38 -19.73 -4.18
N LEU A 40 -8.08 -20.63 -3.50
CA LEU A 40 -7.49 -21.47 -2.46
C LEU A 40 -6.44 -22.43 -3.04
N MET A 41 -6.71 -23.07 -4.18
CA MET A 41 -5.75 -23.94 -4.86
C MET A 41 -4.47 -23.19 -5.25
N PHE A 42 -4.61 -21.99 -5.83
CA PHE A 42 -3.46 -21.17 -6.19
C PHE A 42 -2.69 -20.70 -4.95
N ASP A 43 -3.40 -20.24 -3.92
CA ASP A 43 -2.76 -19.67 -2.75
C ASP A 43 -2.08 -20.73 -1.88
N GLU A 44 -2.62 -21.95 -1.78
CA GLU A 44 -1.93 -23.07 -1.12
C GLU A 44 -0.62 -23.40 -1.83
N TRP A 45 -0.65 -23.50 -3.17
CA TRP A 45 0.55 -23.68 -3.97
C TRP A 45 1.55 -22.55 -3.70
N LEU A 46 1.10 -21.29 -3.77
CA LEU A 46 1.93 -20.11 -3.54
C LEU A 46 2.56 -20.14 -2.14
N PHE A 47 1.76 -20.36 -1.11
CA PHE A 47 2.23 -20.37 0.28
C PHE A 47 3.27 -21.46 0.50
N ARG A 48 3.02 -22.70 0.07
CA ARG A 48 4.00 -23.79 0.24
C ARG A 48 5.32 -23.48 -0.49
N HIS A 49 5.27 -22.91 -1.69
CA HIS A 49 6.48 -22.54 -2.43
C HIS A 49 7.30 -21.44 -1.73
N LEU A 50 6.64 -20.50 -1.06
CA LEU A 50 7.31 -19.40 -0.37
C LEU A 50 7.77 -19.76 1.05
N ASN A 51 6.97 -20.52 1.79
CA ASN A 51 7.16 -20.80 3.20
C ASN A 51 8.04 -22.03 3.46
N THR A 52 7.88 -23.12 2.70
CA THR A 52 8.66 -24.36 2.89
C THR A 52 10.19 -24.13 2.91
N PRO A 53 10.78 -23.27 2.05
CA PRO A 53 12.21 -23.01 2.09
C PRO A 53 12.73 -22.40 3.40
N LEU A 54 11.86 -21.84 4.26
CA LEU A 54 12.24 -21.30 5.57
C LEU A 54 12.82 -22.37 6.50
N ALA A 55 12.39 -23.62 6.38
CA ALA A 55 12.90 -24.72 7.22
C ALA A 55 14.33 -25.15 6.84
N THR A 56 14.70 -25.01 5.57
CA THR A 56 15.93 -25.59 5.02
C THR A 56 16.98 -24.55 4.63
N ASN A 57 16.59 -23.29 4.39
CA ASN A 57 17.49 -22.23 3.95
C ASN A 57 17.57 -21.12 5.01
N SER A 58 18.67 -21.13 5.77
CA SER A 58 18.92 -20.14 6.82
C SER A 58 18.93 -18.70 6.28
N THR A 59 19.50 -18.44 5.11
CA THR A 59 19.50 -17.09 4.52
C THR A 59 18.10 -16.62 4.17
N TRP A 60 17.28 -17.50 3.59
CA TRP A 60 15.87 -17.21 3.30
C TRP A 60 15.11 -16.91 4.60
N LEU A 61 15.27 -17.74 5.62
CA LEU A 61 14.68 -17.55 6.94
C LEU A 61 15.03 -16.20 7.55
N HIS A 62 16.31 -15.84 7.62
CA HIS A 62 16.74 -14.59 8.26
C HIS A 62 16.28 -13.34 7.50
N ILE A 63 16.36 -13.35 6.15
CA ILE A 63 15.90 -12.22 5.33
C ILE A 63 14.41 -11.96 5.58
N TRP A 64 13.59 -13.00 5.52
CA TRP A 64 12.14 -12.83 5.66
C TRP A 64 11.70 -12.64 7.10
N ALA A 65 12.41 -13.18 8.08
CA ALA A 65 12.17 -12.88 9.49
C ALA A 65 12.39 -11.40 9.79
N VAL A 66 13.50 -10.81 9.32
CA VAL A 66 13.76 -9.37 9.47
C VAL A 66 12.71 -8.54 8.70
N ALA A 67 12.37 -8.94 7.48
CA ALA A 67 11.40 -8.22 6.65
C ALA A 67 9.96 -8.29 7.19
N SER A 68 9.65 -9.26 8.04
CA SER A 68 8.33 -9.46 8.67
C SER A 68 8.20 -8.80 10.04
N LEU A 69 9.22 -8.05 10.49
CA LEU A 69 9.16 -7.26 11.72
C LEU A 69 8.35 -5.98 11.49
N ARG A 70 7.57 -5.56 12.49
CA ARG A 70 6.77 -4.33 12.40
C ARG A 70 7.59 -3.05 12.13
N PRO A 71 8.78 -2.84 12.73
CA PRO A 71 9.62 -1.70 12.37
C PRO A 71 10.08 -1.69 10.90
N PHE A 72 10.18 -2.86 10.26
CA PHE A 72 10.57 -2.94 8.86
C PHE A 72 9.52 -2.27 7.95
N ASP A 73 8.25 -2.26 8.33
CA ASP A 73 7.19 -1.54 7.59
C ASP A 73 7.42 -0.03 7.59
N ILE A 74 7.97 0.50 8.68
CA ILE A 74 8.36 1.91 8.77
C ILE A 74 9.51 2.18 7.80
N VAL A 75 10.51 1.29 7.75
CA VAL A 75 11.62 1.40 6.79
C VAL A 75 11.11 1.38 5.35
N VAL A 76 10.22 0.45 5.01
CA VAL A 76 9.56 0.38 3.70
C VAL A 76 8.79 1.67 3.41
N GLY A 77 8.00 2.16 4.36
CA GLY A 77 7.27 3.41 4.25
C GLY A 77 8.18 4.62 4.01
N LEU A 78 9.35 4.66 4.66
CA LEU A 78 10.36 5.71 4.46
C LEU A 78 11.04 5.62 3.09
N ILE A 79 11.30 4.42 2.58
CA ILE A 79 11.82 4.22 1.22
C ILE A 79 10.80 4.74 0.20
N MET A 80 9.54 4.30 0.30
CA MET A 80 8.48 4.71 -0.61
C MET A 80 8.19 6.21 -0.52
N LEU A 81 8.22 6.78 0.70
CA LEU A 81 8.10 8.21 0.91
C LEU A 81 9.27 8.98 0.29
N GLY A 82 10.50 8.51 0.49
CA GLY A 82 11.71 9.10 -0.09
C GLY A 82 11.64 9.15 -1.61
N LEU A 83 11.14 8.09 -2.23
CA LEU A 83 10.86 8.01 -3.66
C LEU A 83 9.79 9.03 -4.10
N LEU A 84 8.66 9.13 -3.38
CA LEU A 84 7.60 10.08 -3.71
C LEU A 84 8.04 11.54 -3.56
N ILE A 85 8.83 11.87 -2.53
CA ILE A 85 9.28 13.25 -2.28
C ILE A 85 10.56 13.63 -3.02
N ARG A 86 11.14 12.71 -3.79
CA ARG A 86 12.30 12.97 -4.64
C ARG A 86 11.86 13.78 -5.86
N GLY A 87 12.18 15.07 -5.86
CA GLY A 87 11.92 15.94 -7.01
C GLY A 87 12.59 15.47 -8.28
N ASP A 88 11.86 15.63 -9.38
CA ASP A 88 12.27 15.30 -10.74
C ASP A 88 12.55 13.81 -11.01
N TRP A 89 12.08 12.93 -10.11
CA TRP A 89 11.97 11.50 -10.37
C TRP A 89 10.58 11.16 -10.92
N VAL A 90 9.58 10.87 -10.07
CA VAL A 90 8.18 10.67 -10.50
C VAL A 90 7.47 12.02 -10.67
N PHE A 91 7.56 12.90 -9.68
CA PHE A 91 6.93 14.22 -9.68
C PHE A 91 7.92 15.33 -10.01
N LYS A 92 7.48 16.41 -10.68
CA LYS A 92 8.33 17.57 -10.91
C LYS A 92 8.60 18.19 -9.55
N ALA A 93 9.79 18.75 -9.30
CA ALA A 93 10.12 19.33 -8.00
C ALA A 93 9.08 20.36 -7.50
N VAL A 94 8.42 21.08 -8.43
CA VAL A 94 7.35 22.04 -8.14
C VAL A 94 6.04 21.39 -7.67
N ASP A 95 5.77 20.15 -8.08
CA ASP A 95 4.53 19.42 -7.78
C ASP A 95 4.68 18.47 -6.58
N VAL A 96 5.91 18.17 -6.12
CA VAL A 96 6.19 17.19 -5.05
C VAL A 96 5.34 17.44 -3.80
N ARG A 97 5.26 18.69 -3.32
CA ARG A 97 4.46 18.99 -2.12
C ARG A 97 2.98 18.70 -2.32
N ARG A 98 2.46 19.04 -3.50
CA ARG A 98 1.06 18.76 -3.84
C ARG A 98 0.85 17.26 -3.95
N ALA A 99 1.75 16.53 -4.60
CA ALA A 99 1.74 15.07 -4.70
C ALA A 99 1.70 14.41 -3.32
N PHE A 100 2.59 14.82 -2.41
CA PHE A 100 2.65 14.35 -1.03
C PHE A 100 1.31 14.54 -0.31
N PHE A 101 0.74 15.75 -0.31
CA PHE A 101 -0.53 15.98 0.37
C PHE A 101 -1.72 15.30 -0.30
N GLY A 102 -1.72 15.18 -1.63
CA GLY A 102 -2.74 14.43 -2.35
C GLY A 102 -2.68 12.95 -1.98
N PHE A 103 -1.50 12.34 -2.02
CA PHE A 103 -1.29 10.97 -1.61
C PHE A 103 -1.66 10.74 -0.14
N LEU A 104 -1.21 11.60 0.77
CA LEU A 104 -1.58 11.53 2.19
C LEU A 104 -3.10 11.56 2.40
N SER A 105 -3.81 12.42 1.65
CA SER A 105 -5.28 12.49 1.71
C SER A 105 -5.92 11.20 1.24
N ILE A 106 -5.42 10.62 0.13
CA ILE A 106 -5.89 9.35 -0.40
C ILE A 106 -5.60 8.19 0.57
N LEU A 107 -4.44 8.20 1.25
CA LEU A 107 -4.08 7.22 2.26
C LEU A 107 -5.04 7.29 3.46
N ILE A 108 -5.37 8.49 3.93
CA ILE A 108 -6.38 8.69 4.98
C ILE A 108 -7.75 8.18 4.53
N LEU A 109 -8.16 8.49 3.30
CA LEU A 109 -9.41 7.97 2.72
C LEU A 109 -9.42 6.44 2.69
N MET A 110 -8.30 5.80 2.32
CA MET A 110 -8.17 4.35 2.34
C MET A 110 -8.35 3.78 3.75
N VAL A 111 -7.79 4.43 4.78
CA VAL A 111 -7.98 3.98 6.18
C VAL A 111 -9.46 4.01 6.57
N VAL A 112 -10.22 5.03 6.14
CA VAL A 112 -11.67 5.10 6.37
C VAL A 112 -12.39 3.98 5.62
N ILE A 113 -12.10 3.80 4.32
CA ILE A 113 -12.69 2.73 3.49
C ILE A 113 -12.40 1.37 4.11
N ARG A 114 -11.15 1.12 4.51
CA ARG A 114 -10.73 -0.12 5.17
C ARG A 114 -11.50 -0.33 6.48
N ALA A 115 -11.61 0.68 7.33
CA ALA A 115 -12.33 0.55 8.59
C ALA A 115 -13.82 0.20 8.38
N LEU A 116 -14.46 0.77 7.36
CA LEU A 116 -15.83 0.43 6.99
C LEU A 116 -15.93 -0.98 6.40
N PHE A 117 -15.00 -1.34 5.52
CA PHE A 117 -14.98 -2.65 4.87
C PHE A 117 -14.67 -3.78 5.87
N SER A 118 -13.75 -3.60 6.82
CA SER A 118 -13.48 -4.58 7.88
C SER A 118 -14.73 -4.86 8.73
N LYS A 119 -15.57 -3.85 8.99
CA LYS A 119 -16.86 -4.05 9.67
C LYS A 119 -17.83 -4.87 8.82
N LEU A 120 -17.87 -4.60 7.51
CA LEU A 120 -18.69 -5.38 6.57
C LEU A 120 -18.20 -6.84 6.50
N VAL A 121 -16.89 -7.06 6.38
CA VAL A 121 -16.28 -8.40 6.37
C VAL A 121 -16.63 -9.18 7.64
N ALA A 122 -16.59 -8.53 8.81
CA ALA A 122 -17.01 -9.14 10.07
C ALA A 122 -18.52 -9.47 10.09
N LEU A 123 -19.37 -8.53 9.64
CA LEU A 123 -20.82 -8.74 9.56
C LEU A 123 -21.21 -9.89 8.63
N MET A 124 -20.48 -10.03 7.52
CA MET A 124 -20.76 -11.02 6.47
C MET A 124 -20.03 -12.37 6.70
N ASN A 125 -19.26 -12.51 7.79
CA ASN A 125 -18.43 -13.68 8.07
C ASN A 125 -17.44 -14.03 6.93
N TRP A 126 -16.82 -13.01 6.34
CA TRP A 126 -15.76 -13.18 5.34
C TRP A 126 -14.36 -13.21 5.96
N GLN A 127 -14.24 -12.99 7.27
CA GLN A 127 -12.97 -13.15 7.98
C GLN A 127 -12.51 -14.60 7.97
N HIS A 128 -11.19 -14.80 7.87
CA HIS A 128 -10.57 -16.10 8.03
C HIS A 128 -9.16 -15.99 8.59
N ASN A 129 -8.67 -17.11 9.10
CA ASN A 129 -7.29 -17.28 9.54
C ASN A 129 -6.33 -17.29 8.34
N SER A 130 -5.07 -16.95 8.61
CA SER A 130 -3.98 -16.96 7.64
C SER A 130 -3.51 -18.39 7.31
N PRO A 131 -2.80 -18.63 6.19
CA PRO A 131 -2.41 -19.97 5.77
C PRO A 131 -1.53 -20.68 6.79
N SER A 132 -0.64 -19.95 7.47
CA SER A 132 0.23 -20.54 8.50
C SER A 132 -0.54 -21.08 9.72
N MET A 133 -1.78 -20.63 9.94
CA MET A 133 -2.61 -21.10 11.07
C MET A 133 -3.45 -22.32 10.74
N VAL A 134 -3.67 -22.62 9.46
CA VAL A 134 -4.65 -23.64 9.04
C VAL A 134 -4.04 -24.74 8.16
N LEU A 135 -2.92 -24.47 7.50
CA LEU A 135 -2.23 -25.47 6.68
C LEU A 135 -1.19 -26.21 7.50
N GLU A 136 -1.24 -27.54 7.44
CA GLU A 136 -0.23 -28.39 8.06
C GLU A 136 1.14 -28.21 7.41
N GLY A 137 2.18 -28.27 8.25
CA GLY A 137 3.58 -28.14 7.84
C GLY A 137 4.03 -26.70 7.60
N ALA A 138 3.27 -25.70 8.04
CA ALA A 138 3.70 -24.30 8.03
C ALA A 138 4.93 -24.10 8.91
N VAL A 139 5.94 -23.42 8.38
CA VAL A 139 7.14 -23.02 9.11
C VAL A 139 6.87 -21.66 9.75
N HIS A 140 6.88 -21.62 11.08
CA HIS A 140 6.71 -20.39 11.85
C HIS A 140 8.07 -19.79 12.17
N MET A 141 8.29 -18.55 11.74
CA MET A 141 9.54 -17.83 12.02
C MET A 141 9.68 -17.56 13.53
N SER A 142 8.57 -17.43 14.25
CA SER A 142 8.59 -17.24 15.70
C SER A 142 9.16 -18.43 16.47
N ASP A 143 9.11 -19.65 15.92
CA ASP A 143 9.74 -20.83 16.53
C ASP A 143 11.28 -20.71 16.54
N TYR A 144 11.85 -20.02 15.54
CA TYR A 144 13.29 -19.77 15.43
C TYR A 144 13.73 -18.49 16.15
N PHE A 145 12.84 -17.49 16.23
CA PHE A 145 13.11 -16.18 16.84
C PHE A 145 12.08 -15.81 17.91
N PRO A 146 11.93 -16.60 18.99
CA PRO A 146 10.85 -16.42 19.98
C PRO A 146 10.90 -15.06 20.69
N GLY A 147 12.10 -14.49 20.84
CA GLY A 147 12.26 -13.15 21.41
C GLY A 147 11.70 -12.04 20.52
N TRP A 148 11.68 -12.22 19.20
CA TRP A 148 11.33 -11.18 18.22
C TRP A 148 9.82 -10.97 18.09
N GLU A 149 9.02 -12.01 18.27
CA GLU A 149 7.56 -11.88 18.29
C GLU A 149 7.13 -10.91 19.40
N LYS A 150 7.67 -11.07 20.61
CA LYS A 150 7.33 -10.22 21.76
C LYS A 150 7.91 -8.81 21.67
N THR A 151 9.13 -8.66 21.15
CA THR A 151 9.85 -7.38 21.18
C THR A 151 9.61 -6.52 19.93
N TRP A 152 9.45 -7.14 18.78
CA TRP A 152 9.41 -6.48 17.47
C TRP A 152 8.15 -6.80 16.66
N GLU A 153 7.21 -7.53 17.26
CA GLU A 153 5.94 -7.93 16.63
C GLU A 153 6.15 -8.64 15.30
N LEU A 154 7.02 -9.67 15.28
CA LEU A 154 7.21 -10.55 14.12
C LEU A 154 5.86 -11.11 13.64
N LYS A 155 5.51 -10.83 12.37
CA LYS A 155 4.23 -11.25 11.78
C LYS A 155 4.39 -12.51 10.95
N ASP A 156 4.06 -13.66 11.53
CA ASP A 156 4.03 -14.95 10.83
C ASP A 156 2.68 -15.69 10.90
N ARG A 157 1.65 -15.04 11.45
CA ARG A 157 0.26 -15.53 11.53
C ARG A 157 -0.73 -14.39 11.73
N SER A 158 -1.98 -14.60 11.31
CA SER A 158 -3.09 -13.68 11.56
C SER A 158 -4.43 -14.42 11.68
N SER A 159 -5.21 -14.11 12.72
CA SER A 159 -6.60 -14.57 12.87
C SER A 159 -7.61 -13.68 12.15
N GLN A 160 -7.16 -12.55 11.60
CA GLN A 160 -7.96 -11.62 10.80
C GLN A 160 -7.20 -11.32 9.50
N SER A 161 -7.15 -12.33 8.64
CA SER A 161 -6.30 -12.32 7.44
C SER A 161 -6.90 -11.48 6.31
N PHE A 162 -8.23 -11.50 6.14
CA PHE A 162 -8.89 -10.78 5.05
C PHE A 162 -9.51 -9.45 5.52
N PRO A 163 -9.38 -8.35 4.76
CA PRO A 163 -8.54 -8.15 3.59
C PRO A 163 -7.06 -7.91 3.99
N GLY A 164 -6.14 -8.09 3.04
CA GLY A 164 -4.71 -7.82 3.21
C GLY A 164 -4.44 -6.34 3.48
N ASP A 165 -4.24 -5.97 4.74
CA ASP A 165 -4.08 -4.58 5.17
C ASP A 165 -2.70 -4.02 4.80
N HIS A 166 -1.64 -4.80 5.01
CA HIS A 166 -0.27 -4.49 4.59
C HIS A 166 -0.19 -4.29 3.08
N ALA A 167 -0.75 -5.22 2.31
CA ALA A 167 -0.79 -5.14 0.86
C ALA A 167 -1.59 -3.93 0.37
N SER A 168 -2.74 -3.60 0.97
CA SER A 168 -3.52 -2.43 0.57
C SER A 168 -2.69 -1.12 0.61
N VAL A 169 -1.82 -0.98 1.63
CA VAL A 169 -0.93 0.17 1.76
C VAL A 169 0.13 0.17 0.66
N LEU A 170 0.80 -0.96 0.40
CA LEU A 170 1.84 -1.03 -0.64
C LEU A 170 1.27 -0.89 -2.05
N LEU A 171 0.09 -1.44 -2.30
CA LEU A 171 -0.63 -1.32 -3.56
C LEU A 171 -1.07 0.11 -3.81
N ILE A 172 -1.56 0.86 -2.81
CA ILE A 172 -1.93 2.26 -3.04
C ILE A 172 -0.71 3.13 -3.33
N TRP A 173 0.43 2.87 -2.69
CA TRP A 173 1.71 3.49 -3.06
C TRP A 173 2.11 3.17 -4.51
N GLY A 174 2.06 1.89 -4.88
CA GLY A 174 2.40 1.38 -6.21
C GLY A 174 1.50 1.95 -7.31
N LEU A 175 0.19 1.90 -7.11
CA LEU A 175 -0.79 2.46 -8.03
C LEU A 175 -0.61 3.97 -8.18
N PHE A 176 -0.47 4.70 -7.06
CA PHE A 176 -0.33 6.15 -7.10
C PHE A 176 0.94 6.57 -7.85
N MET A 177 2.12 6.08 -7.45
CA MET A 177 3.37 6.43 -8.13
C MET A 177 3.45 5.84 -9.55
N GLY A 178 2.87 4.67 -9.78
CA GLY A 178 2.77 4.04 -11.09
C GLY A 178 1.98 4.89 -12.09
N MET A 179 0.85 5.47 -11.69
CA MET A 179 0.06 6.37 -12.53
C MET A 179 0.81 7.63 -12.96
N PHE A 180 1.78 8.09 -12.16
CA PHE A 180 2.56 9.29 -12.45
C PHE A 180 3.98 9.00 -12.96
N SER A 181 4.33 7.72 -13.13
CA SER A 181 5.61 7.31 -13.69
C SER A 181 5.75 7.80 -15.13
N ARG A 182 6.91 8.36 -15.48
CA ARG A 182 7.17 8.98 -16.79
C ARG A 182 7.92 8.07 -17.75
N SER A 183 8.50 7.01 -17.24
CA SER A 183 9.22 6.01 -18.02
C SER A 183 8.85 4.61 -17.55
N VAL A 184 9.02 3.64 -18.46
CA VAL A 184 8.84 2.22 -18.14
C VAL A 184 9.76 1.80 -16.99
N GLY A 185 11.00 2.30 -16.96
CA GLY A 185 11.94 2.01 -15.86
C GLY A 185 11.43 2.48 -14.49
N GLN A 186 10.83 3.67 -14.39
CA GLN A 186 10.22 4.13 -13.14
C GLN A 186 9.05 3.26 -12.72
N PHE A 187 8.18 2.92 -13.67
CA PHE A 187 7.04 2.04 -13.42
C PHE A 187 7.49 0.66 -12.90
N LEU A 188 8.50 0.06 -13.54
CA LEU A 188 9.05 -1.24 -13.13
C LEU A 188 9.70 -1.19 -11.74
N ILE A 189 10.43 -0.10 -11.41
CA ILE A 189 11.02 0.06 -10.08
C ILE A 189 9.92 0.18 -9.02
N VAL A 190 8.92 1.03 -9.25
CA VAL A 190 7.80 1.23 -8.31
C VAL A 190 7.07 -0.09 -8.05
N TRP A 191 6.68 -0.81 -9.11
CA TRP A 191 5.96 -2.07 -8.97
C TRP A 191 6.84 -3.21 -8.45
N GLY A 192 8.11 -3.25 -8.86
CA GLY A 192 9.08 -4.22 -8.33
C GLY A 192 9.23 -4.08 -6.82
N LEU A 193 9.36 -2.84 -6.31
CA LEU A 193 9.40 -2.57 -4.87
C LEU A 193 8.07 -2.87 -4.18
N THR A 194 6.93 -2.49 -4.77
CA THR A 194 5.61 -2.80 -4.22
C THR A 194 5.45 -4.31 -4.03
N LEU A 195 5.72 -5.11 -5.06
CA LEU A 195 5.59 -6.56 -5.00
C LEU A 195 6.62 -7.17 -4.04
N LEU A 196 7.87 -6.73 -4.08
CA LEU A 196 8.92 -7.19 -3.17
C LEU A 196 8.55 -6.95 -1.70
N PHE A 197 7.99 -5.79 -1.37
CA PHE A 197 7.63 -5.46 0.01
C PHE A 197 6.31 -6.08 0.48
N MET A 198 5.49 -6.63 -0.44
CA MET A 198 4.33 -7.45 -0.09
C MET A 198 4.76 -8.86 0.35
N MET A 199 5.85 -9.39 -0.22
CA MET A 199 6.34 -10.75 0.02
C MET A 199 6.50 -11.16 1.49
N PRO A 200 6.95 -10.34 2.46
CA PRO A 200 7.20 -10.83 3.81
C PRO A 200 5.96 -11.49 4.44
N ARG A 201 4.76 -10.94 4.18
CA ARG A 201 3.50 -11.43 4.77
C ARG A 201 3.04 -12.72 4.11
N LEU A 202 3.30 -12.84 2.81
CA LEU A 202 3.01 -14.05 2.03
C LEU A 202 3.98 -15.18 2.37
N VAL A 203 5.27 -14.87 2.51
CA VAL A 203 6.32 -15.85 2.88
C VAL A 203 6.13 -16.34 4.31
N ALA A 204 5.86 -15.44 5.25
CA ALA A 204 5.62 -15.79 6.64
C ALA A 204 4.26 -16.48 6.84
N GLY A 205 3.33 -16.36 5.89
CA GLY A 205 1.99 -16.95 5.98
C GLY A 205 1.03 -16.17 6.87
N ALA A 206 1.31 -14.89 7.11
CA ALA A 206 0.42 -13.98 7.83
C ALA A 206 -0.79 -13.57 6.98
N HIS A 207 -0.69 -13.70 5.64
CA HIS A 207 -1.78 -13.48 4.70
C HIS A 207 -1.78 -14.55 3.60
N TRP A 208 -2.98 -14.88 3.11
CA TRP A 208 -3.17 -15.60 1.85
C TRP A 208 -2.88 -14.69 0.66
N GLY A 209 -2.64 -15.26 -0.52
CA GLY A 209 -2.50 -14.46 -1.76
C GLY A 209 -3.76 -13.63 -2.05
N GLN A 210 -4.94 -14.24 -1.90
CA GLN A 210 -6.26 -13.63 -2.11
C GLN A 210 -6.53 -12.44 -1.18
N ASP A 211 -5.95 -12.45 0.02
CA ASP A 211 -6.03 -11.30 0.92
C ASP A 211 -5.43 -10.07 0.25
N ASP A 212 -4.36 -10.24 -0.51
CA ASP A 212 -3.62 -9.20 -1.20
C ASP A 212 -4.25 -8.85 -2.56
N TYR A 213 -4.39 -9.83 -3.46
CA TYR A 213 -4.82 -9.56 -4.85
C TYR A 213 -6.35 -9.38 -5.01
N ILE A 214 -7.16 -9.75 -4.02
CA ILE A 214 -8.58 -9.40 -3.96
C ILE A 214 -8.79 -8.30 -2.91
N GLY A 215 -8.51 -8.58 -1.64
CA GLY A 215 -8.79 -7.65 -0.54
C GLY A 215 -7.96 -6.37 -0.60
N GLY A 216 -6.63 -6.51 -0.72
CA GLY A 216 -5.70 -5.39 -0.80
C GLY A 216 -5.92 -4.53 -2.04
N VAL A 217 -6.10 -5.16 -3.21
CA VAL A 217 -6.44 -4.49 -4.46
C VAL A 217 -7.77 -3.75 -4.35
N LEU A 218 -8.80 -4.38 -3.78
CA LEU A 218 -10.10 -3.74 -3.58
C LEU A 218 -9.98 -2.45 -2.79
N LEU A 219 -9.28 -2.49 -1.66
CA LEU A 219 -9.10 -1.32 -0.81
C LEU A 219 -8.31 -0.22 -1.52
N ALA A 220 -7.20 -0.59 -2.16
CA ALA A 220 -6.31 0.37 -2.82
C ALA A 220 -6.97 1.03 -4.03
N VAL A 221 -7.67 0.25 -4.87
CA VAL A 221 -8.35 0.76 -6.08
C VAL A 221 -9.56 1.62 -5.72
N LEU A 222 -10.36 1.23 -4.72
CA LEU A 222 -11.47 2.07 -4.25
C LEU A 222 -10.97 3.41 -3.70
N ALA A 223 -9.95 3.39 -2.84
CA ALA A 223 -9.38 4.60 -2.28
C ALA A 223 -8.76 5.51 -3.35
N LEU A 224 -8.04 4.93 -4.31
CA LEU A 224 -7.51 5.67 -5.45
C LEU A 224 -8.60 6.24 -6.33
N GLY A 225 -9.65 5.47 -6.62
CA GLY A 225 -10.77 5.89 -7.45
C GLY A 225 -11.52 7.06 -6.84
N TRP A 226 -11.97 6.92 -5.60
CA TRP A 226 -12.66 7.97 -4.86
C TRP A 226 -11.74 9.15 -4.53
N GLY A 227 -10.45 8.90 -4.38
CA GLY A 227 -9.46 9.93 -4.10
C GLY A 227 -9.09 10.79 -5.31
N TYR A 228 -8.75 10.15 -6.43
CA TYR A 228 -8.15 10.78 -7.62
C TYR A 228 -9.14 11.10 -8.73
N TYR A 229 -10.18 10.28 -8.93
CA TYR A 229 -11.19 10.48 -9.99
C TYR A 229 -12.41 11.31 -9.51
N THR A 230 -12.34 11.85 -8.31
CA THR A 230 -13.27 12.85 -7.79
C THR A 230 -12.51 14.13 -7.42
N PRO A 231 -13.19 15.24 -7.10
CA PRO A 231 -12.53 16.45 -6.61
C PRO A 231 -11.79 16.29 -5.27
N TYR A 232 -11.85 15.13 -4.60
CA TYR A 232 -11.33 14.92 -3.25
C TYR A 232 -9.84 15.28 -3.09
N ALA A 233 -8.92 14.61 -3.81
CA ALA A 233 -7.49 14.86 -3.66
C ALA A 233 -7.12 16.30 -4.03
N ALA A 234 -7.79 16.89 -5.02
CA ALA A 234 -7.58 18.29 -5.41
C ALA A 234 -7.98 19.26 -4.28
N ARG A 235 -9.13 19.05 -3.64
CA ARG A 235 -9.62 19.91 -2.55
C ARG A 235 -8.76 19.73 -1.29
N MET A 236 -8.49 18.49 -0.89
CA MET A 236 -7.73 18.19 0.30
C MET A 236 -6.26 18.60 0.20
N SER A 237 -5.59 18.34 -0.93
CA SER A 237 -4.22 18.81 -1.10
C SER A 237 -4.14 20.33 -1.07
N ASN A 238 -5.07 21.05 -1.72
CA ASN A 238 -5.10 22.51 -1.66
C ASN A 238 -5.36 23.05 -0.24
N PHE A 239 -6.25 22.39 0.51
CA PHE A 239 -6.50 22.74 1.91
C PHE A 239 -5.25 22.54 2.77
N LEU A 240 -4.60 21.38 2.69
CA LEU A 240 -3.37 21.07 3.44
C LEU A 240 -2.21 21.99 3.04
N LEU A 241 -2.09 22.33 1.76
CA LEU A 241 -1.10 23.30 1.27
C LEU A 241 -1.30 24.68 1.91
N ARG A 242 -2.54 25.16 2.01
CA ARG A 242 -2.87 26.44 2.67
C ARG A 242 -2.61 26.38 4.17
N LEU A 243 -3.05 25.31 4.82
CA LEU A 243 -2.90 25.10 6.27
C LEU A 243 -1.43 25.07 6.70
N THR A 244 -0.60 24.37 5.94
CA THR A 244 0.83 24.17 6.25
C THR A 244 1.73 25.27 5.69
N HIS A 245 1.20 26.21 4.90
CA HIS A 245 1.98 27.27 4.26
C HIS A 245 2.88 28.07 5.22
N PRO A 246 2.42 28.52 6.41
CA PRO A 246 3.27 29.26 7.35
C PRO A 246 4.47 28.43 7.83
N LEU A 247 4.26 27.15 8.11
CA LEU A 247 5.30 26.22 8.54
C LEU A 247 6.35 26.01 7.44
N PHE A 248 5.91 25.75 6.20
CA PHE A 248 6.84 25.56 5.08
C PHE A 248 7.62 26.84 4.76
N LYS A 249 7.02 28.03 4.94
CA LYS A 249 7.74 29.30 4.82
C LYS A 249 8.86 29.40 5.84
N LEU A 250 8.65 28.94 7.08
CA LEU A 250 9.72 28.89 8.09
C LEU A 250 10.81 27.88 7.70
N MET A 251 10.42 26.67 7.24
CA MET A 251 11.36 25.63 6.83
C MET A 251 12.26 26.04 5.65
N THR A 252 11.77 26.90 4.74
CA THR A 252 12.63 27.44 3.66
C THR A 252 13.78 28.33 4.15
N ARG A 253 13.72 28.82 5.40
CA ARG A 253 14.82 29.61 6.00
C ARG A 253 15.92 28.73 6.59
N MET A 254 15.70 27.41 6.72
CA MET A 254 16.67 26.49 7.28
C MET A 254 17.56 25.90 6.17
N PRO A 255 18.91 25.94 6.29
CA PRO A 255 19.84 25.57 5.21
C PRO A 255 19.70 24.13 4.70
N VAL A 256 19.33 23.19 5.59
CA VAL A 256 19.20 21.78 5.25
C VAL A 256 17.82 21.48 4.65
N LEU A 257 16.76 21.96 5.28
CA LEU A 257 15.38 21.67 4.86
C LEU A 257 15.00 22.39 3.56
N SER A 258 15.54 23.58 3.31
CA SER A 258 15.28 24.36 2.08
C SER A 258 15.71 23.65 0.79
N ARG A 259 16.61 22.66 0.88
CA ARG A 259 17.07 21.85 -0.25
C ARG A 259 16.12 20.72 -0.62
N MET A 260 15.21 20.32 0.27
CA MET A 260 14.25 19.26 0.00
C MET A 260 13.19 19.74 -1.00
N SER A 261 12.88 18.93 -2.02
CA SER A 261 11.91 19.30 -3.07
C SER A 261 10.52 19.63 -2.49
N VAL A 262 10.07 18.87 -1.48
CA VAL A 262 8.82 19.12 -0.76
C VAL A 262 8.78 20.49 -0.07
N VAL A 263 9.93 21.02 0.37
CA VAL A 263 10.05 22.33 1.02
C VAL A 263 10.30 23.44 0.01
N ARG A 264 10.99 23.19 -1.10
CA ARG A 264 11.27 24.21 -2.12
C ARG A 264 10.04 24.64 -2.92
N SER A 265 9.02 23.79 -3.04
CA SER A 265 7.80 24.11 -3.83
C SER A 265 7.03 25.37 -3.36
N SER A 266 7.35 26.00 -2.23
CA SER A 266 6.69 27.23 -1.73
C SER A 266 6.99 28.49 -2.53
N SER A 267 8.00 28.51 -3.42
CA SER A 267 8.39 29.74 -4.12
C SER A 267 7.43 30.16 -5.24
N LEU A 268 6.35 29.41 -5.50
CA LEU A 268 5.45 29.64 -6.63
C LEU A 268 4.00 30.02 -6.25
N LEU A 269 3.73 30.38 -4.99
CA LEU A 269 2.47 31.01 -4.59
C LEU A 269 2.50 32.54 -4.84
N ARG A 270 2.93 32.94 -6.03
CA ARG A 270 2.66 34.29 -6.58
C ARG A 270 1.59 34.17 -7.66
#